data_AF-A0A956YM71-F1
#
_entry.id   AF-A0A956YM71-F1
#
_cell.length_a   1.000
_cell.length_b   1.000
_cell.length_c   1.000
_cell.angle_alpha   90.00
_cell.angle_beta   90.00
_cell.angle_gamma   90.00
#
_symmetry.space_group_name_H-M   'P 1'
#
loop_
_entity.id
_entity.type
_entity.pdbx_description
1 polymer ?
#
loop_
_entity_poly.entity_id
_entity_poly.type
_entity_poly.pdbx_seq_one_letter_code
_entity_poly.pdbx_strand_id
1 'polypeptide(L)'
;MRIRRLFLWLKLLLLAALCLFTFTREWPQFGDEYTQILQLVGLRQFDFLRWEVDAIVQKAEGVLANNDAFLDEASRKQTMLDFMTLIQQAQQLDSQISQIYADPNVADPVAATAVLQTEYAQKRDQLAALQPVAEAIVQDQVGQILVEEDFGVLGQAWPPVMMQMDPLPSLLIVSPRDRIERIYGVSLIPGLSTAEKDALETAVYEQLNLSALVVPIGGLGTYPAMIMETGSINWLAEVTAHEWSHHWMSFFPVGWNYGDPQVRIINETIASIFDQEIGSRVIERYYPEFVPPPAPDILPEVSPIEPPAFDYGAELAATRIRTEELLAQGDIEGAETYMEARRLVFLQNGYGIRKLNQAYFAFYGAYAAVPGATGSDPTGPMLRDIQAHTASPRAFMEAVAPIATFADLEEIWNEITVVENQ
;
A
#
# COMPACT_ATOMS: atom_id res chain seq x y z
N MET A 1 -14.82 -41.78 20.81
CA MET A 1 -14.00 -40.56 20.67
C MET A 1 -12.84 -40.67 19.68
N ARG A 2 -12.07 -41.78 19.64
CA ARG A 2 -10.91 -41.93 18.72
C ARG A 2 -11.24 -41.98 17.23
N ILE A 3 -12.36 -42.62 16.85
CA ILE A 3 -12.76 -42.77 15.43
C ILE A 3 -13.21 -41.43 14.82
N ARG A 4 -13.95 -40.60 15.55
CA ARG A 4 -14.34 -39.25 15.08
C ARG A 4 -13.14 -38.33 14.83
N ARG A 5 -12.10 -38.42 15.67
CA ARG A 5 -10.84 -37.68 15.45
C ARG A 5 -10.11 -38.19 14.21
N LEU A 6 -10.07 -39.51 13.98
CA LEU A 6 -9.46 -40.09 12.77
C LEU A 6 -10.15 -39.61 11.48
N PHE A 7 -11.47 -39.57 11.45
CA PHE A 7 -12.23 -39.04 10.30
C PHE A 7 -12.03 -37.54 10.10
N LEU A 8 -11.82 -36.76 11.17
CA LEU A 8 -11.49 -35.34 11.07
C LEU A 8 -10.11 -35.13 10.44
N TRP A 9 -9.10 -35.89 10.89
CA TRP A 9 -7.76 -35.85 10.33
C TRP A 9 -7.72 -36.31 8.87
N LEU A 10 -8.49 -37.33 8.52
CA LEU A 10 -8.58 -37.80 7.13
C LEU A 10 -9.24 -36.75 6.21
N LYS A 11 -10.26 -36.04 6.70
CA LYS A 11 -10.89 -34.93 5.97
C LYS A 11 -9.95 -33.74 5.81
N LEU A 12 -9.19 -33.39 6.85
CA LEU A 12 -8.19 -32.31 6.79
C LEU A 12 -7.04 -32.67 5.84
N LEU A 13 -6.58 -33.92 5.84
CA LEU A 13 -5.58 -34.41 4.89
C LEU A 13 -6.11 -34.43 3.45
N LEU A 14 -7.37 -34.81 3.25
CA LEU A 14 -8.02 -34.74 1.93
C LEU A 14 -8.23 -33.30 1.48
N LEU A 15 -8.55 -32.37 2.38
CA LEU A 15 -8.67 -30.95 2.06
C LEU A 15 -7.31 -30.36 1.72
N ALA A 16 -6.27 -30.67 2.50
CA ALA A 16 -4.90 -30.23 2.22
C ALA A 16 -4.35 -30.83 0.93
N ALA A 17 -4.64 -32.11 0.65
CA ALA A 17 -4.29 -32.75 -0.61
C ALA A 17 -5.07 -32.17 -1.79
N LEU A 18 -6.35 -31.82 -1.60
CA LEU A 18 -7.17 -31.16 -2.62
C LEU A 18 -6.66 -29.74 -2.90
N CYS A 19 -6.31 -28.97 -1.86
CA CYS A 19 -5.65 -27.68 -2.01
C CYS A 19 -4.31 -27.81 -2.75
N LEU A 20 -3.47 -28.80 -2.40
CA LEU A 20 -2.22 -29.10 -3.10
C LEU A 20 -2.44 -29.52 -4.56
N PHE A 21 -3.56 -30.18 -4.88
CA PHE A 21 -3.90 -30.61 -6.24
C PHE A 21 -4.58 -29.51 -7.07
N THR A 22 -5.28 -28.56 -6.45
CA THR A 22 -5.81 -27.36 -7.13
C THR A 22 -4.73 -26.31 -7.34
N PHE A 23 -3.63 -26.36 -6.57
CA PHE A 23 -2.38 -25.64 -6.82
C PHE A 23 -1.43 -26.44 -7.74
N THR A 24 -1.94 -27.07 -8.81
CA THR A 24 -1.06 -27.36 -9.95
C THR A 24 -0.66 -26.03 -10.57
N ARG A 25 0.42 -25.43 -10.05
CA ARG A 25 1.16 -24.37 -10.73
C ARG A 25 1.39 -24.86 -12.15
N GLU A 26 0.82 -24.16 -13.13
CA GLU A 26 1.38 -24.18 -14.47
C GLU A 26 2.86 -23.84 -14.31
N TRP A 27 3.74 -24.81 -14.59
CA TRP A 27 5.16 -24.55 -14.56
C TRP A 27 5.40 -23.50 -15.65
N PRO A 28 5.94 -22.30 -15.31
CA PRO A 28 6.17 -21.27 -16.31
C PRO A 28 6.99 -21.87 -17.44
N GLN A 29 6.62 -21.54 -18.67
CA GLN A 29 7.35 -22.02 -19.83
C GLN A 29 8.78 -21.47 -19.71
N PHE A 30 9.77 -22.37 -19.64
CA PHE A 30 11.17 -21.98 -19.59
C PHE A 30 11.47 -21.01 -20.75
N GLY A 31 11.73 -19.73 -20.41
CA GLY A 31 12.03 -18.66 -21.37
C GLY A 31 11.02 -17.51 -21.43
N ASP A 32 9.90 -17.56 -20.71
CA ASP A 32 8.99 -16.41 -20.63
C ASP A 32 9.67 -15.18 -19.97
N GLU A 33 9.25 -13.98 -20.36
CA GLU A 33 9.82 -12.70 -19.92
C GLU A 33 9.78 -12.56 -18.39
N TYR A 34 8.73 -13.09 -17.76
CA TYR A 34 8.60 -13.15 -16.30
C TYR A 34 9.66 -14.02 -15.63
N THR A 35 9.99 -15.19 -16.17
CA THR A 35 11.06 -16.06 -15.64
C THR A 35 12.43 -15.36 -15.72
N GLN A 36 12.68 -14.59 -16.78
CA GLN A 36 13.92 -13.81 -16.90
C GLN A 36 13.98 -12.71 -15.82
N ILE A 37 12.86 -12.04 -15.53
CA ILE A 37 12.76 -11.10 -14.40
C ILE A 37 13.02 -11.81 -13.07
N LEU A 38 12.43 -12.98 -12.83
CA LEU A 38 12.66 -13.75 -11.61
C LEU A 38 14.13 -14.20 -11.45
N GLN A 39 14.82 -14.51 -12.54
CA GLN A 39 16.25 -14.80 -12.52
C GLN A 39 17.09 -13.56 -12.13
N LEU A 40 16.72 -12.38 -12.65
CA LEU A 40 17.36 -11.12 -12.27
C LEU A 40 17.13 -10.76 -10.81
N VAL A 41 15.94 -11.03 -10.28
CA VAL A 41 15.61 -10.83 -8.86
C VAL A 41 16.39 -11.81 -7.98
N GLY A 42 16.38 -13.10 -8.33
CA GLY A 42 17.08 -14.15 -7.60
C GLY A 42 16.60 -14.29 -6.15
N LEU A 43 17.54 -14.41 -5.21
CA LEU A 43 17.24 -14.59 -3.77
C LEU A 43 16.62 -13.35 -3.10
N ARG A 44 16.47 -12.24 -3.82
CA ARG A 44 15.81 -11.03 -3.32
C ARG A 44 14.29 -11.12 -3.39
N GLN A 45 13.69 -12.20 -3.87
CA GLN A 45 12.23 -12.35 -3.88
C GLN A 45 11.70 -12.59 -2.45
N PHE A 46 10.61 -11.90 -2.09
CA PHE A 46 9.97 -12.08 -0.79
C PHE A 46 9.15 -13.39 -0.73
N ASP A 47 9.22 -14.12 0.39
CA ASP A 47 8.51 -15.39 0.60
C ASP A 47 7.20 -15.16 1.37
N PHE A 48 6.12 -14.89 0.63
CA PHE A 48 4.79 -14.66 1.20
C PHE A 48 4.20 -15.87 1.92
N LEU A 49 4.44 -17.09 1.42
CA LEU A 49 3.84 -18.29 2.02
C LEU A 49 4.40 -18.53 3.41
N ARG A 50 5.72 -18.39 3.56
CA ARG A 50 6.35 -18.51 4.86
C ARG A 50 5.89 -17.39 5.79
N TRP A 51 5.88 -16.15 5.30
CA TRP A 51 5.45 -15.00 6.09
C TRP A 51 4.00 -15.14 6.57
N GLU A 52 3.06 -15.51 5.69
CA GLU A 52 1.63 -15.62 6.01
C GLU A 52 1.37 -16.71 7.06
N VAL A 53 2.06 -17.85 6.95
CA VAL A 53 2.01 -18.91 7.98
C VAL A 53 2.54 -18.39 9.33
N ASP A 54 3.68 -17.71 9.32
CA ASP A 54 4.29 -17.16 10.54
C ASP A 54 3.38 -16.09 11.17
N ALA A 55 2.77 -15.22 10.35
CA ALA A 55 1.83 -14.18 10.77
C ALA A 55 0.56 -14.77 11.40
N ILE A 56 -0.06 -15.76 10.76
CA ILE A 56 -1.26 -16.43 11.31
C ILE A 56 -0.95 -17.08 12.66
N VAL A 57 0.22 -17.73 12.80
CA VAL A 57 0.64 -18.34 14.07
C VAL A 57 0.80 -17.28 15.16
N GLN A 58 1.51 -16.19 14.87
CA GLN A 58 1.70 -15.08 15.82
C GLN A 58 0.37 -14.46 16.24
N LYS A 59 -0.57 -14.29 15.31
CA LYS A 59 -1.91 -13.78 15.62
C LYS A 59 -2.73 -14.75 16.46
N ALA A 60 -2.66 -16.06 16.18
CA ALA A 60 -3.31 -17.06 17.01
C ALA A 60 -2.78 -17.05 18.45
N GLU A 61 -1.46 -16.87 18.63
CA GLU A 61 -0.85 -16.72 19.95
C GLU A 61 -1.29 -15.42 20.65
N GLY A 62 -1.33 -14.29 19.92
CA GLY A 62 -1.79 -12.99 20.43
C GLY A 62 -3.25 -12.99 20.90
N VAL A 63 -4.16 -13.58 20.11
CA VAL A 63 -5.59 -13.71 20.47
C VAL A 63 -5.77 -14.57 21.72
N LEU A 64 -4.97 -15.64 21.88
CA LEU A 64 -5.02 -16.50 23.07
C LEU A 64 -4.42 -15.82 24.31
N ALA A 65 -3.50 -14.87 24.13
CA ALA A 65 -2.84 -14.16 25.21
C ALA A 65 -3.73 -13.08 25.85
N ASN A 66 -4.77 -12.58 25.15
CA ASN A 66 -5.78 -11.65 25.68
C ASN A 66 -5.17 -10.39 26.33
N ASN A 67 -4.05 -9.91 25.79
CA ASN A 67 -3.14 -8.98 26.46
C ASN A 67 -3.63 -7.53 26.52
N ASP A 68 -4.57 -7.12 25.65
CA ASP A 68 -5.08 -5.75 25.55
C ASP A 68 -6.46 -5.55 26.20
N ALA A 69 -7.20 -6.64 26.43
CA ALA A 69 -8.57 -6.64 26.98
C ALA A 69 -8.70 -6.05 28.40
N PHE A 70 -7.58 -5.81 29.09
CA PHE A 70 -7.53 -5.26 30.44
C PHE A 70 -6.99 -3.82 30.52
N LEU A 71 -6.57 -3.22 29.39
CA LEU A 71 -6.09 -1.84 29.34
C LEU A 71 -7.28 -0.88 29.17
N ASP A 72 -7.27 0.23 29.92
CA ASP A 72 -8.15 1.35 29.61
C ASP A 72 -7.71 2.10 28.34
N GLU A 73 -8.59 2.89 27.75
CA GLU A 73 -8.32 3.56 26.47
C GLU A 73 -7.10 4.51 26.55
N ALA A 74 -6.88 5.14 27.70
CA ALA A 74 -5.70 5.99 27.91
C ALA A 74 -4.39 5.18 27.84
N SER A 75 -4.38 3.99 28.44
CA SER A 75 -3.23 3.09 28.41
C SER A 75 -3.03 2.48 27.03
N ARG A 76 -4.12 2.12 26.32
CA ARG A 76 -4.07 1.64 24.92
C ARG A 76 -3.44 2.70 24.02
N LYS A 77 -3.94 3.94 24.10
CA LYS A 77 -3.39 5.08 23.39
C LYS A 77 -1.90 5.28 23.67
N GLN A 78 -1.50 5.34 24.95
CA GLN A 78 -0.09 5.54 25.31
C GLN A 78 0.80 4.40 24.77
N THR A 79 0.33 3.15 24.86
CA THR A 79 1.04 1.99 24.31
C THR A 79 1.32 2.13 22.82
N MET A 80 0.34 2.58 22.04
CA MET A 80 0.52 2.83 20.60
C MET A 80 1.53 3.96 20.33
N LEU A 81 1.44 5.07 21.07
CA LEU A 81 2.36 6.21 20.90
C LEU A 81 3.80 5.86 21.27
N ASP A 82 3.99 5.06 22.32
CA ASP A 82 5.30 4.52 22.72
C ASP A 82 5.86 3.60 21.63
N PHE A 83 5.02 2.72 21.07
CA PHE A 83 5.40 1.85 19.96
C PHE A 83 5.84 2.65 18.72
N MET A 84 5.08 3.66 18.31
CA MET A 84 5.44 4.54 17.19
C MET A 84 6.73 5.32 17.44
N THR A 85 6.95 5.77 18.67
CA THR A 85 8.19 6.44 19.06
C THR A 85 9.39 5.49 18.93
N LEU A 86 9.24 4.22 19.31
CA LEU A 86 10.28 3.21 19.12
C LEU A 86 10.57 2.95 17.64
N ILE A 87 9.55 2.93 16.77
CA ILE A 87 9.74 2.81 15.31
C ILE A 87 10.60 3.97 14.80
N GLN A 88 10.23 5.21 15.15
CA GLN A 88 10.96 6.41 14.71
C GLN A 88 12.43 6.37 15.18
N GLN A 89 12.67 5.96 16.44
CA GLN A 89 14.03 5.80 16.97
C GLN A 89 14.82 4.73 16.22
N ALA A 90 14.21 3.58 15.91
CA ALA A 90 14.87 2.51 15.16
C ALA A 90 15.22 2.97 13.73
N GLN A 91 14.29 3.62 13.03
CA GLN A 91 14.50 4.18 11.69
C GLN A 91 15.60 5.26 11.68
N GLN A 92 15.65 6.11 12.70
CA GLN A 92 16.69 7.13 12.84
C GLN A 92 18.07 6.49 13.04
N LEU A 93 18.18 5.44 13.86
CA LEU A 93 19.42 4.69 14.07
C LEU A 93 19.86 3.99 12.78
N ASP A 94 18.94 3.32 12.06
CA ASP A 94 19.22 2.66 10.79
C ASP A 94 19.72 3.64 9.71
N SER A 95 19.11 4.83 9.64
CA SER A 95 19.54 5.91 8.76
C SER A 95 20.95 6.40 9.09
N GLN A 96 21.28 6.58 10.38
CA GLN A 96 22.63 6.97 10.81
C GLN A 96 23.67 5.90 10.48
N ILE A 97 23.35 4.63 10.72
CA ILE A 97 24.21 3.49 10.37
C ILE A 97 24.46 3.51 8.86
N SER A 98 23.41 3.61 8.06
CA SER A 98 23.49 3.65 6.60
C SER A 98 24.34 4.80 6.09
N GLN A 99 24.21 6.00 6.67
CA GLN A 99 25.03 7.17 6.31
C GLN A 99 26.53 6.93 6.58
N ILE A 100 26.87 6.32 7.71
CA ILE A 100 28.27 6.03 8.06
C ILE A 100 28.86 4.98 7.12
N TYR A 101 28.08 3.96 6.73
CA TYR A 101 28.50 2.97 5.73
C TYR A 101 28.68 3.56 4.33
N ALA A 102 27.96 4.64 4.00
CA ALA A 102 28.04 5.31 2.72
C ALA A 102 29.17 6.37 2.64
N ASP A 103 29.76 6.78 3.77
CA ASP A 103 30.81 7.81 3.80
C ASP A 103 32.20 7.22 3.45
N PRO A 104 32.80 7.59 2.30
CA PRO A 104 34.10 7.07 1.88
C PRO A 104 35.27 7.51 2.77
N ASN A 105 35.06 8.48 3.67
CA ASN A 105 36.08 8.94 4.62
C ASN A 105 36.15 8.06 5.89
N VAL A 106 35.18 7.18 6.09
CA VAL A 106 35.14 6.26 7.23
C VAL A 106 35.92 5.00 6.88
N ALA A 107 37.11 4.86 7.48
CA ALA A 107 38.02 3.74 7.18
C ALA A 107 37.51 2.37 7.66
N ASP A 108 36.77 2.34 8.78
CA ASP A 108 36.16 1.13 9.34
C ASP A 108 34.72 1.42 9.81
N PRO A 109 33.73 1.36 8.90
CA PRO A 109 32.33 1.65 9.23
C PRO A 109 31.73 0.61 10.19
N VAL A 110 32.27 -0.61 10.25
CA VAL A 110 31.80 -1.65 11.18
C VAL A 110 32.13 -1.26 12.61
N ALA A 111 33.39 -0.91 12.89
CA ALA A 111 33.79 -0.45 14.21
C ALA A 111 33.11 0.88 14.58
N ALA A 112 32.96 1.79 13.61
CA ALA A 112 32.33 3.10 13.83
C ALA A 112 30.84 3.01 14.19
N THR A 113 30.13 1.98 13.73
CA THR A 113 28.69 1.82 13.96
C THR A 113 28.33 0.82 15.06
N ALA A 114 29.31 0.15 15.70
CA ALA A 114 29.05 -0.94 16.65
C ALA A 114 28.10 -0.57 17.81
N VAL A 115 28.20 0.67 18.34
CA VAL A 115 27.29 1.17 19.40
C VAL A 115 25.89 1.39 18.85
N LEU A 116 25.77 2.06 17.69
CA LEU A 116 24.48 2.31 17.02
C LEU A 116 23.77 1.00 16.66
N GLN A 117 24.50 -0.02 16.20
CA GLN A 117 23.94 -1.34 15.91
C GLN A 117 23.42 -2.03 17.17
N THR A 118 24.13 -1.90 18.29
CA THR A 118 23.68 -2.45 19.58
C THR A 118 22.40 -1.75 20.06
N GLU A 119 22.35 -0.42 19.97
CA GLU A 119 21.15 0.36 20.31
C GLU A 119 19.98 0.02 19.37
N TYR A 120 20.23 -0.11 18.06
CA TYR A 120 19.22 -0.51 17.09
C TYR A 120 18.64 -1.89 17.41
N ALA A 121 19.48 -2.88 17.72
CA ALA A 121 19.03 -4.22 18.12
C ALA A 121 18.15 -4.17 19.38
N GLN A 122 18.54 -3.38 20.39
CA GLN A 122 17.72 -3.19 21.60
C GLN A 122 16.36 -2.56 21.28
N LYS A 123 16.29 -1.62 20.33
CA LYS A 123 15.02 -1.02 19.88
C LYS A 123 14.16 -2.04 19.14
N ARG A 124 14.73 -2.90 18.31
CA ARG A 124 14.01 -4.00 17.65
C ARG A 124 13.45 -5.01 18.65
N ASP A 125 14.20 -5.36 19.71
CA ASP A 125 13.71 -6.24 20.77
C ASP A 125 12.53 -5.62 21.53
N GLN A 126 12.60 -4.31 21.82
CA GLN A 126 11.50 -3.56 22.44
C GLN A 126 10.26 -3.53 21.54
N LEU A 127 10.45 -3.26 20.24
CA LEU A 127 9.37 -3.29 19.24
C LEU A 127 8.70 -4.66 19.19
N ALA A 128 9.47 -5.74 19.09
CA ALA A 128 8.93 -7.10 19.03
C ALA A 128 8.06 -7.46 20.26
N ALA A 129 8.38 -6.91 21.44
CA ALA A 129 7.58 -7.13 22.65
C ALA A 129 6.26 -6.33 22.66
N LEU A 130 6.25 -5.11 22.10
CA LEU A 130 5.10 -4.21 22.10
C LEU A 130 4.17 -4.41 20.90
N GLN A 131 4.71 -4.90 19.78
CA GLN A 131 4.03 -5.00 18.50
C GLN A 131 2.70 -5.74 18.55
N PRO A 132 2.57 -6.95 19.16
CA PRO A 132 1.29 -7.65 19.18
C PRO A 132 0.18 -6.87 19.88
N VAL A 133 0.52 -6.09 20.91
CA VAL A 133 -0.44 -5.26 21.65
C VAL A 133 -0.79 -4.02 20.84
N ALA A 134 0.19 -3.35 20.24
CA ALA A 134 -0.05 -2.18 19.39
C ALA A 134 -0.95 -2.54 18.18
N GLU A 135 -0.64 -3.63 17.47
CA GLU A 135 -1.45 -4.10 16.34
C GLU A 135 -2.88 -4.45 16.77
N ALA A 136 -3.06 -5.14 17.90
CA ALA A 136 -4.39 -5.45 18.43
C ALA A 136 -5.21 -4.19 18.74
N ILE A 137 -4.58 -3.14 19.27
CA ILE A 137 -5.24 -1.87 19.58
C ILE A 137 -5.79 -1.22 18.30
N VAL A 138 -4.98 -1.06 17.25
CA VAL A 138 -5.47 -0.44 16.00
C VAL A 138 -6.48 -1.31 15.28
N GLN A 139 -6.29 -2.63 15.26
CA GLN A 139 -7.27 -3.56 14.69
C GLN A 139 -8.65 -3.42 15.36
N ASP A 140 -8.68 -3.33 16.69
CA ASP A 140 -9.91 -3.16 17.45
C ASP A 140 -10.51 -1.76 17.26
N GLN A 141 -9.71 -0.69 17.28
CA GLN A 141 -10.19 0.68 17.06
C GLN A 141 -10.82 0.85 15.66
N VAL A 142 -10.16 0.35 14.61
CA VAL A 142 -10.73 0.33 13.24
C VAL A 142 -11.96 -0.56 13.20
N GLY A 143 -11.90 -1.75 13.82
CA GLY A 143 -13.01 -2.69 13.89
C GLY A 143 -14.26 -2.10 14.56
N GLN A 144 -14.12 -1.30 15.60
CA GLN A 144 -15.23 -0.63 16.27
C GLN A 144 -15.92 0.40 15.36
N ILE A 145 -15.15 1.23 14.65
CA ILE A 145 -15.72 2.16 13.67
C ILE A 145 -16.46 1.42 12.55
N LEU A 146 -15.90 0.31 12.06
CA LEU A 146 -16.54 -0.52 11.03
C LEU A 146 -17.84 -1.17 11.51
N VAL A 147 -17.90 -1.63 12.76
CA VAL A 147 -19.13 -2.18 13.35
C VAL A 147 -20.22 -1.12 13.45
N GLU A 148 -19.87 0.12 13.80
CA GLU A 148 -20.80 1.26 13.83
C GLU A 148 -21.30 1.65 12.43
N GLU A 149 -20.49 1.42 11.40
CA GLU A 149 -20.86 1.54 9.99
C GLU A 149 -21.55 0.28 9.43
N ASP A 150 -22.18 -0.50 10.30
CA ASP A 150 -22.97 -1.70 9.95
C ASP A 150 -22.18 -2.83 9.23
N PHE A 151 -20.85 -2.77 9.17
CA PHE A 151 -20.01 -3.89 8.67
C PHE A 151 -19.83 -5.01 9.72
N GLY A 152 -20.55 -4.94 10.84
CA GLY A 152 -20.46 -5.89 11.93
C GLY A 152 -21.31 -7.16 11.74
N VAL A 153 -20.76 -8.31 12.09
CA VAL A 153 -21.47 -9.57 12.33
C VAL A 153 -21.25 -9.97 13.78
N LEU A 154 -22.34 -10.15 14.54
CA LEU A 154 -22.29 -10.46 15.99
C LEU A 154 -21.45 -9.46 16.82
N GLY A 155 -21.45 -8.19 16.41
CA GLY A 155 -20.72 -7.11 17.09
C GLY A 155 -19.21 -7.09 16.82
N GLN A 156 -18.75 -7.75 15.75
CA GLN A 156 -17.36 -7.74 15.29
C GLN A 156 -17.33 -7.42 13.80
N ALA A 157 -16.36 -6.62 13.33
CA ALA A 157 -16.23 -6.29 11.92
C ALA A 157 -16.07 -7.57 11.06
N TRP A 158 -16.72 -7.60 9.90
CA TRP A 158 -16.60 -8.70 8.94
C TRP A 158 -16.20 -8.19 7.54
N PRO A 159 -15.08 -8.66 6.97
CA PRO A 159 -14.13 -9.62 7.55
C PRO A 159 -13.42 -9.06 8.80
N PRO A 160 -12.86 -9.90 9.69
CA PRO A 160 -12.14 -9.40 10.86
C PRO A 160 -10.96 -8.53 10.43
N VAL A 161 -10.76 -7.40 11.11
CA VAL A 161 -9.60 -6.52 10.89
C VAL A 161 -8.35 -7.23 11.41
N MET A 162 -7.49 -7.66 10.50
CA MET A 162 -6.26 -8.38 10.81
C MET A 162 -5.13 -7.73 10.04
N MET A 163 -4.17 -7.16 10.74
CA MET A 163 -2.98 -6.54 10.14
C MET A 163 -1.73 -6.85 10.94
N GLN A 164 -0.59 -6.87 10.28
CA GLN A 164 0.72 -7.01 10.90
C GLN A 164 1.65 -5.94 10.34
N MET A 165 2.27 -5.17 11.22
CA MET A 165 3.28 -4.19 10.86
C MET A 165 4.63 -4.90 10.69
N ASP A 166 5.24 -4.76 9.53
CA ASP A 166 6.56 -5.30 9.27
C ASP A 166 7.40 -4.28 8.48
N PRO A 167 8.73 -4.42 8.49
CA PRO A 167 9.56 -3.78 7.48
C PRO A 167 9.12 -4.30 6.11
N LEU A 168 8.37 -3.49 5.36
CA LEU A 168 7.73 -3.98 4.14
C LEU A 168 8.75 -4.36 3.06
N PRO A 169 8.46 -5.43 2.30
CA PRO A 169 9.17 -5.72 1.07
C PRO A 169 9.11 -4.50 0.14
N SER A 170 10.16 -4.27 -0.65
CA SER A 170 10.03 -3.31 -1.78
C SER A 170 9.37 -4.01 -2.96
N LEU A 171 8.67 -3.29 -3.84
CA LEU A 171 8.06 -3.87 -5.03
C LEU A 171 8.84 -3.46 -6.28
N LEU A 172 9.31 -4.43 -7.06
CA LEU A 172 9.81 -4.18 -8.42
C LEU A 172 8.63 -4.04 -9.36
N ILE A 173 8.42 -2.83 -9.87
CA ILE A 173 7.44 -2.53 -10.92
C ILE A 173 8.15 -2.60 -12.26
N VAL A 174 7.53 -3.32 -13.21
CA VAL A 174 8.04 -3.45 -14.57
C VAL A 174 6.98 -2.99 -15.56
N SER A 175 7.40 -2.11 -16.47
CA SER A 175 6.59 -1.53 -17.53
C SER A 175 7.28 -1.72 -18.88
N PRO A 176 6.51 -1.88 -19.98
CA PRO A 176 7.04 -1.67 -21.32
C PRO A 176 7.64 -0.28 -21.43
N ARG A 177 8.57 -0.09 -22.36
CA ARG A 177 9.14 1.23 -22.67
C ARG A 177 8.24 2.06 -23.59
N ASP A 178 7.40 1.39 -24.39
CA ASP A 178 6.57 1.99 -25.43
C ASP A 178 5.21 2.51 -24.94
N ARG A 179 4.81 2.20 -23.70
CA ARG A 179 3.58 2.68 -23.07
C ARG A 179 3.69 2.63 -21.56
N ILE A 180 2.85 3.39 -20.87
CA ILE A 180 2.75 3.37 -19.41
C ILE A 180 1.77 2.26 -19.02
N GLU A 181 2.31 1.09 -18.66
CA GLU A 181 1.50 -0.06 -18.25
C GLU A 181 2.30 -0.93 -17.29
N ARG A 182 1.70 -1.33 -16.17
CA ARG A 182 2.34 -2.32 -15.28
C ARG A 182 2.11 -3.73 -15.82
N ILE A 183 3.13 -4.31 -16.47
CA ILE A 183 3.07 -5.69 -16.96
C ILE A 183 3.51 -6.71 -15.91
N TYR A 184 4.44 -6.35 -15.03
CA TYR A 184 4.85 -7.22 -13.91
C TYR A 184 5.06 -6.45 -12.61
N GLY A 185 4.84 -7.15 -11.50
CA GLY A 185 5.19 -6.72 -10.14
C GLY A 185 5.86 -7.88 -9.42
N VAL A 186 7.04 -7.66 -8.83
CA VAL A 186 7.75 -8.67 -8.03
C VAL A 186 8.12 -8.12 -6.68
N SER A 187 7.53 -8.68 -5.62
CA SER A 187 7.86 -8.29 -4.25
C SER A 187 9.26 -8.77 -3.88
N LEU A 188 10.06 -7.84 -3.40
CA LEU A 188 11.46 -7.99 -3.03
C LEU A 188 11.63 -7.95 -1.53
N ILE A 189 12.67 -8.57 -0.99
CA ILE A 189 13.01 -8.48 0.43
C ILE A 189 13.13 -7.00 0.91
N PRO A 190 12.78 -6.73 2.18
CA PRO A 190 12.99 -5.42 2.77
C PRO A 190 14.48 -5.06 2.87
N GLY A 191 14.77 -3.77 3.04
CA GLY A 191 16.13 -3.30 3.34
C GLY A 191 17.10 -3.22 2.15
N LEU A 192 16.62 -3.36 0.90
CA LEU A 192 17.48 -3.14 -0.26
C LEU A 192 18.04 -1.72 -0.29
N SER A 193 19.36 -1.61 -0.36
CA SER A 193 20.06 -0.34 -0.52
C SER A 193 19.73 0.32 -1.86
N THR A 194 19.93 1.63 -1.94
CA THR A 194 19.72 2.38 -3.20
C THR A 194 20.55 1.80 -4.35
N ALA A 195 21.78 1.33 -4.07
CA ALA A 195 22.64 0.71 -5.06
C ALA A 195 22.08 -0.63 -5.56
N GLU A 196 21.55 -1.47 -4.68
CA GLU A 196 20.93 -2.74 -5.07
C GLU A 196 19.65 -2.53 -5.90
N LYS A 197 18.85 -1.53 -5.54
CA LYS A 197 17.66 -1.13 -6.30
C LYS A 197 18.05 -0.68 -7.71
N ASP A 198 19.02 0.21 -7.83
CA ASP A 198 19.46 0.72 -9.12
C ASP A 198 20.13 -0.36 -9.99
N ALA A 199 20.93 -1.24 -9.39
CA ALA A 199 21.52 -2.39 -10.09
C ALA A 199 20.45 -3.34 -10.65
N LEU A 200 19.40 -3.62 -9.86
CA LEU A 200 18.29 -4.46 -10.30
C LEU A 200 17.50 -3.80 -11.45
N GLU A 201 17.14 -2.53 -11.31
CA GLU A 201 16.42 -1.78 -12.34
C GLU A 201 17.21 -1.65 -13.63
N THR A 202 18.52 -1.37 -13.52
CA THR A 202 19.43 -1.29 -14.67
C THR A 202 19.56 -2.64 -15.35
N ALA A 203 19.64 -3.74 -14.60
CA ALA A 203 19.67 -5.08 -15.18
C ALA A 203 18.39 -5.40 -15.96
N VAL A 204 17.21 -5.01 -15.46
CA VAL A 204 15.94 -5.17 -16.19
C VAL A 204 15.95 -4.35 -17.48
N TYR A 205 16.45 -3.12 -17.44
CA TYR A 205 16.58 -2.26 -18.62
C TYR A 205 17.55 -2.83 -19.66
N GLU A 206 18.78 -3.13 -19.27
CA GLU A 206 19.85 -3.55 -20.19
C GLU A 206 19.63 -4.95 -20.77
N GLN A 207 19.06 -5.87 -19.99
CA GLN A 207 18.95 -7.28 -20.39
C GLN A 207 17.59 -7.60 -21.02
N LEU A 208 16.52 -6.90 -20.62
CA LEU A 208 15.15 -7.19 -21.07
C LEU A 208 14.54 -6.07 -21.89
N ASN A 209 15.20 -4.91 -22.00
CA ASN A 209 14.67 -3.73 -22.68
C ASN A 209 13.33 -3.25 -22.10
N LEU A 210 13.20 -3.32 -20.77
CA LEU A 210 12.00 -2.92 -20.02
C LEU A 210 12.30 -1.76 -19.07
N SER A 211 11.27 -0.97 -18.77
CA SER A 211 11.32 0.08 -17.75
C SER A 211 11.06 -0.54 -16.39
N ALA A 212 11.88 -0.22 -15.39
CA ALA A 212 11.75 -0.79 -14.05
C ALA A 212 11.90 0.26 -12.95
N LEU A 213 11.19 0.06 -11.85
CA LEU A 213 11.31 0.86 -10.65
C LEU A 213 11.05 0.01 -9.41
N VAL A 214 12.00 0.00 -8.48
CA VAL A 214 11.80 -0.50 -7.13
C VAL A 214 11.21 0.61 -6.27
N VAL A 215 10.00 0.38 -5.80
CA VAL A 215 9.23 1.30 -4.95
C VAL A 215 9.04 0.72 -3.55
N PRO A 216 9.03 1.55 -2.50
CA PRO A 216 8.43 1.15 -1.25
C PRO A 216 6.92 0.98 -1.47
N ILE A 217 6.32 -0.01 -0.83
CA ILE A 217 4.86 -0.18 -0.74
C ILE A 217 4.44 0.20 0.68
N GLY A 218 3.22 0.73 0.82
CA GLY A 218 2.65 1.12 2.11
C GLY A 218 1.91 -0.01 2.83
N GLY A 219 1.32 -0.92 2.07
CA GLY A 219 0.66 -2.12 2.57
C GLY A 219 0.55 -3.17 1.48
N LEU A 220 0.16 -4.38 1.87
CA LEU A 220 -0.23 -5.46 0.97
C LEU A 220 -1.50 -6.13 1.52
N GLY A 221 -2.49 -6.29 0.63
CA GLY A 221 -3.77 -6.94 0.92
C GLY A 221 -3.71 -8.46 1.16
N THR A 222 -2.61 -8.99 1.73
CA THR A 222 -2.57 -10.35 2.31
C THR A 222 -3.54 -10.45 3.47
N TYR A 223 -3.84 -11.66 3.98
CA TYR A 223 -4.67 -11.82 5.18
C TYR A 223 -3.94 -12.63 6.26
N PRO A 224 -3.42 -12.02 7.35
CA PRO A 224 -3.51 -10.60 7.74
C PRO A 224 -2.88 -9.62 6.74
N ALA A 225 -3.36 -8.38 6.69
CA ALA A 225 -2.77 -7.31 5.88
C ALA A 225 -1.34 -7.03 6.36
N MET A 226 -0.39 -6.97 5.44
CA MET A 226 0.98 -6.56 5.78
C MET A 226 1.05 -5.04 5.64
N ILE A 227 1.40 -4.33 6.71
CA ILE A 227 1.44 -2.87 6.74
C ILE A 227 2.87 -2.41 7.07
N MET A 228 3.30 -1.28 6.53
CA MET A 228 4.61 -0.71 6.88
C MET A 228 4.65 -0.29 8.34
N GLU A 229 5.77 -0.59 9.00
CA GLU A 229 6.11 0.10 10.23
C GLU A 229 6.12 1.62 10.01
N THR A 230 5.27 2.32 10.75
CA THR A 230 5.11 3.76 10.65
C THR A 230 5.11 4.43 12.01
N GLY A 231 5.64 5.65 12.05
CA GLY A 231 5.53 6.53 13.20
C GLY A 231 4.30 7.44 13.16
N SER A 232 3.38 7.26 12.20
CA SER A 232 2.21 8.12 11.98
C SER A 232 0.92 7.35 12.23
N ILE A 233 0.16 7.75 13.25
CA ILE A 233 -1.13 7.14 13.57
C ILE A 233 -2.20 7.40 12.52
N ASN A 234 -2.20 8.60 11.91
CA ASN A 234 -3.12 8.94 10.81
C ASN A 234 -2.94 7.97 9.65
N TRP A 235 -1.69 7.79 9.22
CA TRP A 235 -1.39 6.90 8.11
C TRP A 235 -1.67 5.43 8.46
N LEU A 236 -1.38 5.00 9.70
CA LEU A 236 -1.65 3.64 10.13
C LEU A 236 -3.16 3.34 10.14
N ALA A 237 -3.98 4.27 10.64
CA ALA A 237 -5.43 4.14 10.66
C ALA A 237 -6.01 4.07 9.24
N GLU A 238 -5.58 4.97 8.36
CA GLU A 238 -5.97 4.99 6.94
C GLU A 238 -5.57 3.68 6.26
N VAL A 239 -4.29 3.28 6.29
CA VAL A 239 -3.84 2.06 5.60
C VAL A 239 -4.49 0.80 6.17
N THR A 240 -4.75 0.74 7.49
CA THR A 240 -5.49 -0.40 8.05
C THR A 240 -6.90 -0.49 7.48
N ALA A 241 -7.61 0.64 7.33
CA ALA A 241 -8.92 0.68 6.70
C ALA A 241 -8.86 0.40 5.19
N HIS A 242 -7.81 0.89 4.51
CA HIS A 242 -7.54 0.66 3.10
C HIS A 242 -7.42 -0.84 2.80
N GLU A 243 -6.52 -1.53 3.49
CA GLU A 243 -6.29 -2.96 3.30
C GLU A 243 -7.50 -3.79 3.72
N TRP A 244 -8.23 -3.38 4.77
CA TRP A 244 -9.48 -4.02 5.15
C TRP A 244 -10.54 -3.91 4.04
N SER A 245 -10.61 -2.76 3.35
CA SER A 245 -11.57 -2.57 2.25
C SER A 245 -11.29 -3.53 1.08
N HIS A 246 -10.00 -3.82 0.79
CA HIS A 246 -9.60 -4.85 -0.17
C HIS A 246 -10.07 -6.24 0.25
N HIS A 247 -9.94 -6.59 1.55
CA HIS A 247 -10.46 -7.85 2.07
C HIS A 247 -11.97 -7.95 1.94
N TRP A 248 -12.70 -6.87 2.20
CA TRP A 248 -14.15 -6.84 2.03
C TRP A 248 -14.54 -6.96 0.54
N MET A 249 -13.89 -6.20 -0.34
CA MET A 249 -14.11 -6.24 -1.79
C MET A 249 -13.79 -7.60 -2.41
N SER A 250 -12.93 -8.41 -1.79
CA SER A 250 -12.62 -9.77 -2.24
C SER A 250 -13.84 -10.72 -2.25
N PHE A 251 -14.94 -10.35 -1.59
CA PHE A 251 -16.20 -11.08 -1.64
C PHE A 251 -17.11 -10.68 -2.82
N PHE A 252 -16.71 -9.69 -3.63
CA PHE A 252 -17.53 -9.07 -4.66
C PHE A 252 -16.82 -8.96 -6.02
N PRO A 253 -17.55 -8.74 -7.13
CA PRO A 253 -16.97 -8.63 -8.46
C PRO A 253 -15.81 -7.64 -8.60
N VAL A 254 -15.85 -6.50 -7.89
CA VAL A 254 -14.80 -5.47 -7.95
C VAL A 254 -13.46 -5.96 -7.37
N GLY A 255 -13.49 -6.92 -6.45
CA GLY A 255 -12.29 -7.61 -5.97
C GLY A 255 -11.89 -8.82 -6.84
N TRP A 256 -12.86 -9.55 -7.38
CA TRP A 256 -12.58 -10.75 -8.20
C TRP A 256 -11.86 -10.41 -9.52
N ASN A 257 -12.17 -9.25 -10.09
CA ASN A 257 -11.61 -8.81 -11.37
C ASN A 257 -10.37 -7.91 -11.23
N TYR A 258 -9.71 -7.90 -10.06
CA TYR A 258 -8.48 -7.11 -9.79
C TYR A 258 -7.30 -7.40 -10.76
N GLY A 259 -7.37 -8.51 -11.51
CA GLY A 259 -6.44 -8.81 -12.60
C GLY A 259 -6.52 -7.82 -13.76
N ASP A 260 -7.71 -7.29 -14.05
CA ASP A 260 -7.95 -6.28 -15.08
C ASP A 260 -7.34 -4.92 -14.68
N PRO A 261 -6.52 -4.27 -15.53
CA PRO A 261 -5.89 -3.01 -15.19
C PRO A 261 -6.84 -1.88 -14.82
N GLN A 262 -7.99 -1.76 -15.51
CA GLN A 262 -8.95 -0.69 -15.24
C GLN A 262 -9.74 -0.96 -13.97
N VAL A 263 -10.16 -2.21 -13.75
CA VAL A 263 -10.83 -2.60 -12.50
C VAL A 263 -9.90 -2.44 -11.30
N ARG A 264 -8.60 -2.70 -11.48
CA ARG A 264 -7.62 -2.41 -10.43
C ARG A 264 -7.61 -0.93 -10.05
N ILE A 265 -7.61 -0.01 -11.01
CA ILE A 265 -7.66 1.44 -10.73
C ILE A 265 -8.95 1.79 -9.95
N ILE A 266 -10.09 1.23 -10.36
CA ILE A 266 -11.37 1.40 -9.65
C ILE A 266 -11.26 0.91 -8.21
N ASN A 267 -10.77 -0.31 -8.02
CA ASN A 267 -10.63 -0.97 -6.74
C ASN A 267 -9.71 -0.19 -5.77
N GLU A 268 -8.53 0.23 -6.22
CA GLU A 268 -7.61 1.07 -5.42
C GLU A 268 -8.23 2.43 -5.08
N THR A 269 -8.97 3.03 -6.03
CA THR A 269 -9.64 4.31 -5.80
C THR A 269 -10.76 4.19 -4.77
N ILE A 270 -11.54 3.11 -4.79
CA ILE A 270 -12.56 2.81 -3.77
C ILE A 270 -11.89 2.70 -2.40
N ALA A 271 -10.79 1.94 -2.30
CA ALA A 271 -10.05 1.77 -1.06
C ALA A 271 -9.52 3.10 -0.51
N SER A 272 -8.99 3.97 -1.38
CA SER A 272 -8.53 5.32 -1.02
C SER A 272 -9.61 6.33 -0.70
N ILE A 273 -10.87 6.08 -1.09
CA ILE A 273 -12.00 6.92 -0.67
C ILE A 273 -12.51 6.44 0.69
N PHE A 274 -12.57 5.13 0.88
CA PHE A 274 -13.04 4.50 2.10
C PHE A 274 -12.08 4.71 3.28
N ASP A 275 -10.76 4.63 3.04
CA ASP A 275 -9.74 4.78 4.08
C ASP A 275 -9.72 6.16 4.73
N GLN A 276 -9.92 7.23 3.95
CA GLN A 276 -9.97 8.61 4.43
C GLN A 276 -11.13 8.81 5.41
N GLU A 277 -12.28 8.23 5.09
CA GLU A 277 -13.50 8.34 5.89
C GLU A 277 -13.42 7.52 7.18
N ILE A 278 -12.96 6.27 7.11
CA ILE A 278 -12.83 5.43 8.32
C ILE A 278 -11.62 5.86 9.16
N GLY A 279 -10.50 6.14 8.53
CA GLY A 279 -9.26 6.58 9.17
C GLY A 279 -9.45 7.89 9.94
N SER A 280 -10.09 8.90 9.34
CA SER A 280 -10.38 10.16 10.04
C SER A 280 -11.22 9.95 11.30
N ARG A 281 -12.27 9.12 11.24
CA ARG A 281 -13.11 8.78 12.41
C ARG A 281 -12.35 8.07 13.52
N VAL A 282 -11.41 7.19 13.18
CA VAL A 282 -10.50 6.56 14.17
C VAL A 282 -9.65 7.64 14.86
N ILE A 283 -9.07 8.56 14.09
CA ILE A 283 -8.24 9.64 14.63
C ILE A 283 -9.05 10.58 15.51
N GLU A 284 -10.22 11.02 15.07
CA GLU A 284 -11.11 11.88 15.85
C GLU A 284 -11.50 11.27 17.20
N ARG A 285 -11.75 9.95 17.23
CA ARG A 285 -12.20 9.26 18.43
C ARG A 285 -11.06 8.95 19.41
N TYR A 286 -9.96 8.39 18.93
CA TYR A 286 -8.93 7.80 19.80
C TYR A 286 -7.68 8.67 19.91
N TYR A 287 -7.41 9.52 18.92
CA TYR A 287 -6.21 10.34 18.79
C TYR A 287 -6.53 11.80 18.42
N PRO A 288 -7.43 12.50 19.14
CA PRO A 288 -7.93 13.81 18.74
C PRO A 288 -6.86 14.89 18.59
N GLU A 289 -5.71 14.75 19.27
CA GLU A 289 -4.56 15.64 19.13
C GLU A 289 -3.80 15.49 17.81
N PHE A 290 -4.07 14.42 17.06
CA PHE A 290 -3.51 14.15 15.74
C PHE A 290 -4.49 14.43 14.59
N VAL A 291 -5.68 14.96 14.90
CA VAL A 291 -6.61 15.45 13.88
C VAL A 291 -5.90 16.54 13.07
N PRO A 292 -5.77 16.40 11.74
CA PRO A 292 -5.16 17.43 10.91
C PRO A 292 -5.90 18.76 11.13
N PRO A 293 -5.18 19.89 11.25
CA PRO A 293 -5.86 21.18 11.36
C PRO A 293 -6.78 21.35 10.14
N PRO A 294 -7.98 21.93 10.32
CA PRO A 294 -8.86 22.20 9.19
C PRO A 294 -8.06 22.99 8.16
N ALA A 295 -8.22 22.64 6.88
CA ALA A 295 -7.67 23.43 5.81
C ALA A 295 -8.08 24.89 6.08
N PRO A 296 -7.12 25.84 6.11
CA PRO A 296 -7.42 27.20 6.50
C PRO A 296 -8.62 27.69 5.69
N ASP A 297 -9.64 28.23 6.39
CA ASP A 297 -10.78 28.87 5.73
C ASP A 297 -10.20 29.84 4.71
N ILE A 298 -10.31 29.50 3.43
CA ILE A 298 -10.09 30.45 2.37
C ILE A 298 -11.33 31.36 2.42
N LEU A 299 -11.39 32.21 3.43
CA LEU A 299 -12.10 33.47 3.30
C LEU A 299 -11.59 34.05 1.98
N PRO A 300 -12.48 34.50 1.06
CA PRO A 300 -12.04 35.22 -0.13
C PRO A 300 -11.52 36.60 0.32
N GLU A 301 -10.42 36.63 1.05
CA GLU A 301 -9.52 37.77 1.01
C GLU A 301 -8.94 37.76 -0.39
N VAL A 302 -9.34 38.77 -1.15
CA VAL A 302 -8.75 39.18 -2.43
C VAL A 302 -7.34 39.72 -2.16
N SER A 303 -6.48 38.88 -1.60
CA SER A 303 -5.05 38.96 -1.80
C SER A 303 -4.77 37.90 -2.86
N PRO A 304 -4.10 38.21 -3.97
CA PRO A 304 -3.66 37.16 -4.87
C PRO A 304 -2.71 36.29 -4.05
N ILE A 305 -3.20 35.13 -3.59
CA ILE A 305 -2.34 34.01 -3.31
C ILE A 305 -1.69 33.77 -4.67
N GLU A 306 -0.46 34.25 -4.84
CA GLU A 306 0.32 33.84 -6.00
C GLU A 306 0.25 32.31 -5.99
N PRO A 307 -0.26 31.68 -7.07
CA PRO A 307 -0.28 30.23 -7.13
C PRO A 307 1.13 29.74 -6.80
N PRO A 308 1.26 28.62 -6.08
CA PRO A 308 2.58 28.09 -5.76
C PRO A 308 3.40 28.07 -7.05
N ALA A 309 4.61 28.63 -7.00
CA ALA A 309 5.46 28.76 -8.19
C ALA A 309 5.70 27.41 -8.88
N PHE A 310 5.48 26.31 -8.15
CA PHE A 310 5.50 24.94 -8.63
C PHE A 310 4.37 24.14 -7.95
N ASP A 311 3.34 23.77 -8.70
CA ASP A 311 2.30 22.84 -8.27
C ASP A 311 2.74 21.40 -8.61
N TYR A 312 3.13 20.63 -7.60
CA TYR A 312 3.64 19.27 -7.79
C TYR A 312 2.65 18.37 -8.55
N GLY A 313 1.36 18.42 -8.21
CA GLY A 313 0.34 17.56 -8.80
C GLY A 313 0.11 17.91 -10.27
N ALA A 314 -0.08 19.20 -10.55
CA ALA A 314 -0.26 19.68 -11.92
C ALA A 314 0.98 19.43 -12.80
N GLU A 315 2.18 19.64 -12.27
CA GLU A 315 3.43 19.42 -12.99
C GLU A 315 3.70 17.92 -13.25
N LEU A 316 3.29 17.03 -12.33
CA LEU A 316 3.38 15.59 -12.52
C LEU A 316 2.38 15.10 -13.57
N ALA A 317 1.16 15.62 -13.55
CA ALA A 317 0.13 15.33 -14.55
C ALA A 317 0.53 15.81 -15.95
N ALA A 318 1.02 17.04 -16.07
CA ALA A 318 1.53 17.58 -17.34
C ALA A 318 2.71 16.75 -17.86
N THR A 319 3.59 16.29 -16.95
CA THR A 319 4.69 15.39 -17.30
C THR A 319 4.16 14.05 -17.84
N ARG A 320 3.16 13.45 -17.19
CA ARG A 320 2.54 12.21 -17.67
C ARG A 320 1.91 12.37 -19.06
N ILE A 321 1.06 13.38 -19.25
CA ILE A 321 0.35 13.63 -20.52
C ILE A 321 1.35 13.76 -21.67
N ARG A 322 2.40 14.57 -21.46
CA ARG A 322 3.42 14.77 -22.50
C ARG A 322 4.22 13.50 -22.78
N THR A 323 4.51 12.69 -21.76
CA THR A 323 5.12 11.36 -21.94
C THR A 323 4.22 10.46 -22.78
N GLU A 324 2.93 10.36 -22.47
CA GLU A 324 1.97 9.55 -23.24
C GLU A 324 1.86 10.01 -24.70
N GLU A 325 1.88 11.33 -24.97
CA GLU A 325 1.91 11.88 -26.33
C GLU A 325 3.14 11.43 -27.12
N LEU A 326 4.33 11.47 -26.50
CA LEU A 326 5.59 11.06 -27.14
C LEU A 326 5.60 9.56 -27.41
N LEU A 327 5.14 8.76 -26.44
CA LEU A 327 5.01 7.31 -26.59
C LEU A 327 4.01 6.92 -27.69
N ALA A 328 2.88 7.62 -27.78
CA ALA A 328 1.89 7.41 -28.85
C ALA A 328 2.44 7.74 -30.26
N GLN A 329 3.48 8.58 -30.35
CA GLN A 329 4.20 8.87 -31.59
C GLN A 329 5.32 7.85 -31.89
N GLY A 330 5.57 6.91 -30.98
CA GLY A 330 6.68 5.97 -31.04
C GLY A 330 8.03 6.55 -30.61
N ASP A 331 8.06 7.76 -30.04
CA ASP A 331 9.28 8.45 -29.59
C ASP A 331 9.63 8.05 -28.14
N ILE A 332 10.11 6.82 -27.98
CA ILE A 332 10.45 6.24 -26.67
C ILE A 332 11.63 6.99 -26.03
N GLU A 333 12.71 7.20 -26.77
CA GLU A 333 13.91 7.88 -26.26
C GLU A 333 13.63 9.35 -25.93
N GLY A 334 12.79 10.03 -26.73
CA GLY A 334 12.32 11.38 -26.44
C GLY A 334 11.47 11.45 -25.18
N ALA A 335 10.57 10.47 -24.98
CA ALA A 335 9.78 10.36 -23.74
C ALA A 335 10.67 10.17 -22.50
N GLU A 336 11.66 9.27 -22.57
CA GLU A 336 12.59 9.02 -21.46
C GLU A 336 13.49 10.22 -21.17
N THR A 337 14.00 10.88 -22.22
CA THR A 337 14.79 12.11 -22.08
C THR A 337 13.96 13.23 -21.46
N TYR A 338 12.70 13.37 -21.87
CA TYR A 338 11.77 14.34 -21.30
C TYR A 338 11.51 14.07 -19.82
N MET A 339 11.23 12.82 -19.43
CA MET A 339 11.02 12.45 -18.03
C MET A 339 12.26 12.74 -17.16
N GLU A 340 13.47 12.46 -17.63
CA GLU A 340 14.68 12.79 -16.88
C GLU A 340 14.86 14.31 -16.72
N ALA A 341 14.61 15.08 -17.79
CA ALA A 341 14.65 16.54 -17.70
C ALA A 341 13.63 17.07 -16.68
N ARG A 342 12.42 16.49 -16.64
CA ARG A 342 11.38 16.85 -15.66
C ARG A 342 11.75 16.44 -14.24
N ARG A 343 12.37 15.26 -14.04
CA ARG A 343 12.89 14.82 -12.74
C ARG A 343 13.87 15.83 -12.14
N LEU A 344 14.73 16.44 -12.96
CA LEU A 344 15.64 17.49 -12.52
C LEU A 344 14.89 18.76 -12.09
N VAL A 345 13.78 19.12 -12.75
CA VAL A 345 12.92 20.24 -12.34
C VAL A 345 12.26 19.95 -10.98
N PHE A 346 11.73 18.73 -10.78
CA PHE A 346 11.20 18.32 -9.47
C PHE A 346 12.26 18.44 -8.37
N LEU A 347 13.49 17.98 -8.64
CA LEU A 347 14.60 18.09 -7.70
C LEU A 347 14.94 19.54 -7.36
N GLN A 348 14.96 20.44 -8.35
CA GLN A 348 15.19 21.88 -8.14
C GLN A 348 14.12 22.54 -7.28
N ASN A 349 12.90 22.00 -7.29
CA ASN A 349 11.77 22.46 -6.48
C ASN A 349 11.62 21.69 -5.16
N GLY A 350 12.63 20.91 -4.76
CA GLY A 350 12.66 20.23 -3.46
C GLY A 350 12.05 18.81 -3.44
N TYR A 351 11.63 18.28 -4.59
CA TYR A 351 11.04 16.95 -4.70
C TYR A 351 12.07 15.93 -5.18
N GLY A 352 12.59 15.13 -4.24
CA GLY A 352 13.63 14.13 -4.48
C GLY A 352 13.12 12.86 -5.17
N ILE A 353 12.82 12.94 -6.47
CA ILE A 353 12.47 11.75 -7.27
C ILE A 353 13.75 11.05 -7.72
N ARG A 354 13.97 9.81 -7.27
CA ARG A 354 15.16 9.01 -7.61
C ARG A 354 15.22 8.64 -9.09
N LYS A 355 14.10 8.17 -9.65
CA LYS A 355 13.98 7.75 -11.06
C LYS A 355 12.55 8.04 -11.52
N LEU A 356 12.41 8.71 -12.67
CA LEU A 356 11.14 9.04 -13.31
C LEU A 356 11.09 8.37 -14.68
N ASN A 357 10.28 7.33 -14.82
CA ASN A 357 10.16 6.52 -16.04
C ASN A 357 8.74 5.96 -16.20
N GLN A 358 8.49 5.13 -17.20
CA GLN A 358 7.19 4.50 -17.43
C GLN A 358 6.75 3.67 -16.22
N ALA A 359 7.66 2.92 -15.59
CA ALA A 359 7.35 2.16 -14.37
C ALA A 359 6.94 3.05 -13.18
N TYR A 360 7.51 4.25 -13.05
CA TYR A 360 7.08 5.25 -12.07
C TYR A 360 5.60 5.62 -12.27
N PHE A 361 5.23 6.00 -13.50
CA PHE A 361 3.86 6.38 -13.80
C PHE A 361 2.89 5.20 -13.79
N ALA A 362 3.34 3.99 -14.16
CA ALA A 362 2.55 2.77 -14.09
C ALA A 362 2.24 2.36 -12.65
N PHE A 363 3.08 2.75 -11.68
CA PHE A 363 2.79 2.58 -10.26
C PHE A 363 2.04 3.79 -9.70
N TYR A 364 2.69 4.94 -9.54
CA TYR A 364 2.13 6.10 -8.84
C TYR A 364 0.97 6.79 -9.57
N GLY A 365 0.87 6.62 -10.90
CA GLY A 365 -0.20 7.23 -11.71
C GLY A 365 -1.54 6.50 -11.65
N ALA A 366 -1.60 5.30 -11.06
CA ALA A 366 -2.85 4.55 -10.86
C ALA A 366 -3.57 4.92 -9.54
N TYR A 367 -2.89 5.58 -8.60
CA TYR A 367 -3.33 5.76 -7.20
C TYR A 367 -3.83 7.18 -6.87
N ALA A 368 -4.41 7.93 -7.81
CA ALA A 368 -4.72 9.33 -7.54
C ALA A 368 -6.05 9.56 -6.78
N ALA A 369 -5.97 9.49 -5.45
CA ALA A 369 -6.91 10.17 -4.57
C ALA A 369 -6.80 11.71 -4.67
N VAL A 370 -5.75 12.26 -5.29
CA VAL A 370 -5.52 13.71 -5.44
C VAL A 370 -6.14 14.25 -6.74
N PRO A 371 -6.97 15.31 -6.71
CA PRO A 371 -7.49 15.97 -7.91
C PRO A 371 -6.36 16.44 -8.83
N GLY A 372 -6.44 16.10 -10.12
CA GLY A 372 -5.55 16.61 -11.18
C GLY A 372 -4.36 15.72 -11.55
N ALA A 373 -4.04 14.67 -10.79
CA ALA A 373 -2.86 13.82 -11.05
C ALA A 373 -3.06 12.72 -12.11
N THR A 374 -4.29 12.45 -12.55
CA THR A 374 -4.65 11.30 -13.40
C THR A 374 -4.70 11.55 -14.91
N GLY A 375 -4.42 12.76 -15.40
CA GLY A 375 -4.74 13.06 -16.80
C GLY A 375 -6.25 12.89 -17.06
N SER A 376 -6.63 12.26 -18.16
CA SER A 376 -8.03 12.14 -18.62
C SER A 376 -8.83 10.95 -18.07
N ASP A 377 -8.33 10.19 -17.09
CA ASP A 377 -9.06 9.03 -16.51
C ASP A 377 -10.22 9.52 -15.60
N PRO A 378 -11.49 9.21 -15.94
CA PRO A 378 -12.65 9.70 -15.20
C PRO A 378 -12.97 8.90 -13.92
N THR A 379 -12.25 7.82 -13.61
CA THR A 379 -12.55 6.89 -12.50
C THR A 379 -12.66 7.60 -11.14
N GLY A 380 -11.66 8.42 -10.79
CA GLY A 380 -11.62 9.14 -9.52
C GLY A 380 -12.80 10.11 -9.32
N PRO A 381 -13.07 11.01 -10.27
CA PRO A 381 -14.26 11.86 -10.26
C PRO A 381 -15.57 11.07 -10.13
N MET A 382 -15.77 10.01 -10.93
CA MET A 382 -17.00 9.22 -10.90
C MET A 382 -17.24 8.57 -9.53
N LEU A 383 -16.21 7.97 -8.92
CA LEU A 383 -16.33 7.35 -7.60
C LEU A 383 -16.58 8.37 -6.49
N ARG A 384 -15.98 9.57 -6.57
CA ARG A 384 -16.28 10.67 -5.63
C ARG A 384 -17.70 11.19 -5.77
N ASP A 385 -18.22 11.28 -6.99
CA ASP A 385 -19.61 11.62 -7.20
C ASP A 385 -20.53 10.56 -6.58
N ILE A 386 -20.26 9.27 -6.81
CA ILE A 386 -21.02 8.18 -6.17
C ILE A 386 -20.97 8.32 -4.64
N GLN A 387 -19.78 8.54 -4.06
CA GLN A 387 -19.62 8.76 -2.62
C GLN A 387 -20.49 9.92 -2.13
N ALA A 388 -20.45 11.07 -2.81
CA ALA A 388 -21.20 12.26 -2.44
C ALA A 388 -22.73 12.08 -2.48
N HIS A 389 -23.22 11.13 -3.29
CA HIS A 389 -24.64 10.80 -3.41
C HIS A 389 -25.04 9.55 -2.60
N THR A 390 -24.14 9.01 -1.78
CA THR A 390 -24.43 7.90 -0.86
C THR A 390 -24.49 8.39 0.58
N ALA A 391 -25.38 7.79 1.38
CA ALA A 391 -25.66 8.29 2.74
C ALA A 391 -24.62 7.88 3.80
N SER A 392 -23.78 6.87 3.50
CA SER A 392 -22.79 6.34 4.44
C SER A 392 -21.67 5.59 3.71
N PRO A 393 -20.50 5.38 4.36
CA PRO A 393 -19.46 4.44 3.92
C PRO A 393 -20.01 3.08 3.49
N ARG A 394 -20.97 2.54 4.24
CA ARG A 394 -21.60 1.26 3.89
C ARG A 394 -22.39 1.33 2.60
N ALA A 395 -23.21 2.36 2.41
CA ALA A 395 -23.98 2.55 1.19
C ALA A 395 -23.06 2.75 -0.03
N PHE A 396 -21.95 3.48 0.15
CA PHE A 396 -20.91 3.62 -0.87
C PHE A 396 -20.33 2.26 -1.28
N MET A 397 -19.84 1.48 -0.31
CA MET A 397 -19.23 0.17 -0.58
C MET A 397 -20.21 -0.81 -1.24
N GLU A 398 -21.49 -0.81 -0.81
CA GLU A 398 -22.54 -1.64 -1.43
C GLU A 398 -22.87 -1.22 -2.86
N ALA A 399 -22.84 0.09 -3.17
CA ALA A 399 -23.07 0.61 -4.51
C ALA A 399 -21.96 0.20 -5.49
N VAL A 400 -20.70 0.23 -5.05
CA VAL A 400 -19.54 -0.07 -5.92
C VAL A 400 -19.16 -1.55 -5.97
N ALA A 401 -19.62 -2.36 -5.00
CA ALA A 401 -19.32 -3.79 -4.94
C ALA A 401 -19.62 -4.58 -6.23
N PRO A 402 -20.72 -4.35 -6.96
CA PRO A 402 -21.06 -5.12 -8.16
C PRO A 402 -20.17 -4.85 -9.38
N ILE A 403 -19.33 -3.82 -9.37
CA ILE A 403 -18.53 -3.40 -10.52
C ILE A 403 -17.59 -4.53 -10.95
N ALA A 404 -17.80 -5.11 -12.13
CA ALA A 404 -16.93 -6.13 -12.70
C ALA A 404 -16.04 -5.58 -13.82
N THR A 405 -16.45 -4.46 -14.42
CA THR A 405 -15.82 -3.80 -15.56
C THR A 405 -15.98 -2.28 -15.44
N PHE A 406 -15.24 -1.51 -16.26
CA PHE A 406 -15.41 -0.06 -16.31
C PHE A 406 -16.81 0.38 -16.75
N ALA A 407 -17.47 -0.37 -17.64
CA ALA A 407 -18.82 -0.05 -18.08
C ALA A 407 -19.84 -0.13 -16.93
N ASP A 408 -19.64 -1.04 -15.97
CA ASP A 408 -20.50 -1.13 -14.79
C ASP A 408 -20.36 0.11 -13.89
N LEU A 409 -19.14 0.66 -13.77
CA LEU A 409 -18.92 1.93 -13.07
C LEU A 409 -19.66 3.08 -13.77
N GLU A 410 -19.59 3.16 -15.10
CA GLU A 410 -20.31 4.19 -15.86
C GLU A 410 -21.83 4.06 -15.67
N GLU A 411 -22.37 2.84 -15.68
CA GLU A 411 -23.79 2.59 -15.45
C GLU A 411 -24.22 3.03 -14.05
N ILE A 412 -23.52 2.57 -13.01
CA ILE A 412 -23.81 2.92 -11.61
C ILE A 412 -23.69 4.43 -11.38
N TRP A 413 -22.65 5.07 -11.91
CA TRP A 413 -22.47 6.51 -11.79
C TRP A 413 -23.62 7.28 -12.45
N ASN A 414 -24.04 6.87 -13.66
CA ASN A 414 -25.19 7.48 -14.33
C ASN A 414 -26.49 7.27 -13.56
N GLU A 415 -26.75 6.07 -13.04
CA GLU A 415 -27.96 5.79 -12.26
C GLU A 415 -28.04 6.64 -11.00
N ILE A 416 -26.94 6.77 -10.26
CA ILE A 416 -26.90 7.51 -9.00
C ILE A 416 -26.99 9.02 -9.23
N THR A 417 -26.30 9.55 -10.26
CA THR A 417 -26.26 11.01 -10.50
C THR A 417 -27.45 11.55 -11.32
N VAL A 418 -28.13 10.72 -12.11
CA VAL A 418 -29.30 11.14 -12.92
C VAL A 418 -30.59 11.12 -12.10
N VAL A 419 -30.72 10.24 -11.11
CA VAL A 419 -31.96 10.09 -10.31
C VAL A 419 -32.28 11.30 -9.42
N GLU A 420 -31.32 12.19 -9.12
CA GLU A 420 -31.55 13.41 -8.33
C GLU A 420 -31.73 14.70 -9.16
N ASN A 421 -31.55 14.65 -10.48
CA ASN A 421 -31.84 15.78 -11.39
C ASN A 421 -33.29 15.77 -11.93
N GLN A 422 -34.15 14.91 -11.38
CA GLN A 422 -35.61 14.89 -11.59
C GLN A 422 -36.33 15.04 -10.26
#